data_AF-I3ZSP5-F1
#
_entry.id   AF-I3ZSP5-F1
#
_cell.length_a   1.000
_cell.length_b   1.000
_cell.length_c   1.000
_cell.angle_alpha   90.00
_cell.angle_beta   90.00
_cell.angle_gamma   90.00
#
_symmetry.space_group_name_H-M   'P 1'
#
loop_
_entity.id
_entity.type
_entity.pdbx_description
1 polymer ?
#
loop_
_entity_poly.entity_id
_entity_poly.type
_entity_poly.pdbx_seq_one_letter_code
_entity_poly.pdbx_strand_id
1 'polypeptide(L)' 'MGVYLDREAREIIQTVREKLARQLGVSEKHISASMVVKYLYSQSRLKMENSS' A
#
# COMPACT_ATOMS: atom_id res chain seq x y z
N MET A 1 3.90 -24.42 -8.99
CA MET A 1 4.79 -23.41 -8.37
C MET A 1 3.98 -22.15 -8.13
N GLY A 2 3.73 -21.74 -6.88
CA GLY A 2 2.94 -20.53 -6.66
C GLY A 2 2.61 -20.26 -5.20
N VAL A 3 3.60 -20.24 -4.29
CA VAL A 3 3.35 -19.89 -2.87
C VAL A 3 4.58 -19.26 -2.22
N TYR A 4 5.20 -18.27 -2.87
CA TYR A 4 6.23 -17.42 -2.22
C TYR A 4 5.87 -15.93 -2.21
N LEU A 5 4.82 -15.52 -2.94
CA LEU A 5 4.37 -14.12 -3.02
C LEU A 5 3.37 -13.72 -1.93
N ASP A 6 2.78 -14.66 -1.17
CA ASP A 6 1.59 -14.37 -0.35
C ASP A 6 1.91 -13.68 0.97
N ARG A 7 2.98 -14.09 1.67
CA ARG A 7 3.31 -13.55 2.99
C ARG A 7 3.87 -12.13 2.91
N GLU A 8 4.89 -11.95 2.07
CA GLU A 8 5.54 -10.64 1.90
C GLU A 8 4.55 -9.62 1.32
N ALA A 9 3.73 -10.00 0.34
CA ALA A 9 2.70 -9.11 -0.18
C ALA A 9 1.67 -8.73 0.90
N ARG A 10 1.27 -9.65 1.78
CA ARG A 10 0.38 -9.34 2.90
C ARG A 10 1.02 -8.40 3.91
N GLU A 11 2.30 -8.58 4.22
CA GLU A 11 3.05 -7.70 5.12
C GLU A 11 3.19 -6.29 4.53
N ILE A 12 3.46 -6.18 3.23
CA ILE A 12 3.48 -4.89 2.51
C ILE A 12 2.10 -4.24 2.56
N ILE A 13 1.04 -4.97 2.22
CA ILE A 13 -0.33 -4.44 2.23
C ILE A 13 -0.72 -3.93 3.62
N GLN A 14 -0.39 -4.69 4.67
CA GLN A 14 -0.70 -4.33 6.05
C GLN A 14 0.08 -3.07 6.48
N THR A 15 1.38 -3.01 6.17
CA THR A 15 2.21 -1.84 6.47
C THR A 15 1.69 -0.57 5.79
N VAL A 16 1.29 -0.68 4.51
CA VAL A 16 0.75 0.45 3.76
C VAL A 16 -0.63 0.85 4.28
N ARG A 17 -1.45 -0.12 4.67
CA ARG A 17 -2.76 0.13 5.29
C ARG A 17 -2.62 0.94 6.57
N GLU A 18 -1.72 0.55 7.46
CA GLU A 18 -1.40 1.26 8.70
C GLU A 18 -0.93 2.69 8.43
N LYS A 19 0.00 2.87 7.49
CA LYS A 19 0.50 4.19 7.11
C LYS A 19 -0.61 5.09 6.58
N LEU A 20 -1.44 4.57 5.68
CA LEU A 20 -2.53 5.32 5.07
C LEU A 20 -3.61 5.70 6.10
N ALA A 21 -3.94 4.77 7.01
CA ALA A 21 -4.86 5.01 8.11
C ALA A 21 -4.38 6.18 9.00
N ARG A 22 -3.10 6.18 9.38
CA ARG A 22 -2.47 7.26 10.15
C ARG A 22 -2.48 8.59 9.41
N GLN A 23 -2.14 8.60 8.12
CA GLN A 23 -2.15 9.82 7.29
C GLN A 23 -3.54 10.45 7.18
N LEU A 24 -4.59 9.63 7.18
CA LEU A 24 -5.97 10.07 7.06
C LEU A 24 -6.67 10.28 8.41
N GLY A 25 -6.02 9.96 9.53
CA GLY A 25 -6.61 10.05 10.87
C GLY A 25 -7.78 9.09 11.09
N VAL A 26 -7.82 7.96 10.38
CA VAL A 26 -8.89 6.96 10.48
C VAL A 26 -8.36 5.62 10.99
N SER A 27 -9.25 4.77 11.50
CA SER A 27 -8.90 3.39 11.84
C SER A 27 -8.62 2.57 10.57
N GLU A 28 -7.65 1.65 10.63
CA GLU A 28 -7.27 0.75 9.53
C GLU A 28 -8.44 -0.03 8.92
N LYS A 29 -9.47 -0.35 9.71
CA LYS A 29 -10.67 -1.04 9.23
C LYS A 29 -11.43 -0.27 8.15
N HIS A 30 -11.19 1.04 8.04
CA HIS A 30 -11.77 1.89 7.00
C HIS A 30 -10.91 1.96 5.73
N ILE A 31 -9.74 1.33 5.73
CA ILE A 31 -8.84 1.32 4.57
C ILE A 31 -8.98 0.01 3.81
N SER A 32 -9.65 0.08 2.66
CA SER A 32 -9.85 -1.08 1.79
C SER A 32 -8.56 -1.47 1.05
N ALA A 33 -8.51 -2.72 0.57
CA ALA A 33 -7.39 -3.18 -0.25
C ALA A 33 -7.20 -2.35 -1.54
N SER A 34 -8.28 -1.87 -2.15
CA SER A 34 -8.21 -1.04 -3.35
C SER A 34 -7.58 0.34 -3.08
N MET A 35 -7.80 0.91 -1.89
CA MET A 35 -7.13 2.15 -1.47
C MET A 35 -5.62 1.94 -1.31
N VAL A 36 -5.21 0.82 -0.71
CA VAL A 36 -3.79 0.44 -0.58
C VAL A 36 -3.12 0.32 -1.95
N VAL A 37 -3.75 -0.38 -2.89
CA VAL A 37 -3.21 -0.55 -4.25
C VAL A 37 -3.09 0.78 -4.98
N LYS A 38 -4.13 1.63 -4.93
CA LYS A 38 -4.09 2.98 -5.54
C LYS A 38 -2.98 3.85 -4.94
N TYR A 39 -2.80 3.78 -3.62
CA TYR A 39 -1.74 4.51 -2.94
C TYR A 39 -0.35 4.06 -3.40
N LEU A 40 -0.09 2.76 -3.45
CA LEU A 40 1.17 2.20 -3.95
C LEU A 40 1.46 2.63 -5.38
N TYR A 41 0.45 2.59 -6.25
CA TYR A 41 0.57 3.05 -7.64
C TYR A 41 0.92 4.54 -7.72
N SER A 42 0.24 5.39 -6.94
CA SER A 42 0.53 6.82 -6.88
C SER A 42 1.96 7.10 -6.40
N GLN A 43 2.43 6.40 -5.37
CA GLN A 43 3.81 6.55 -4.87
C GLN A 43 4.84 6.13 -5.92
N SER A 44 4.60 5.03 -6.64
CA SER A 44 5.47 4.59 -7.74
C SER A 44 5.55 5.64 -8.84
N ARG A 45 4.41 6.22 -9.23
CA ARG A 45 4.35 7.25 -10.26
C ARG A 45 5.11 8.51 -9.85
N LEU A 46 4.90 9.00 -8.62
CA LEU A 46 5.63 10.16 -8.09
C LEU A 46 7.14 9.92 -8.06
N LYS A 47 7.57 8.70 -7.72
CA LYS A 47 8.99 8.34 -7.73
C LYS A 47 9.58 8.38 -9.14
N MET A 48 8.83 7.94 -10.16
CA MET A 48 9.27 8.00 -11.55
C MET A 48 9.36 9.43 -12.07
N GLU A 49 8.37 10.27 -11.76
CA GLU A 49 8.35 11.68 -12.13
C GLU A 49 9.51 12.46 -11.49
N ASN A 50 9.86 12.17 -10.23
CA ASN A 50 10.97 12.83 -9.53
C ASN A 50 12.37 12.27 -9.88
N SER A 51 12.44 11.18 -10.65
CA SER A 51 13.71 10.58 -11.11
C SER A 51 14.08 10.99 -12.55
N SER A 52 13.28 11.87 -13.16
CA SER A 52 13.50 12.47 -14.49
C SER A 52 13.99 13.90 -14.36
#